data_AF-A0A0D7CES2-F1
#
_entry.id   AF-A0A0D7CES2-F1
#
_cell.length_a   1.000
_cell.length_b   1.000
_cell.length_c   1.000
_cell.angle_alpha   90.00
_cell.angle_beta   90.00
_cell.angle_gamma   90.00
#
_symmetry.space_group_name_H-M   'P 1'
#
loop_
_entity.id
_entity.type
_entity.pdbx_description
1 polymer ?
#
loop_
_entity_poly.entity_id
_entity_poly.type
_entity_poly.pdbx_seq_one_letter_code
_entity_poly.pdbx_strand_id
1 'polypeptide(L)'
;MNVWIAIGVTAVGCYLVKYLGLAAPAGVLERPLVKRLAALLPVALLAALTAQETFGDGGHLVLDARAAGVAAAAVALVLRAPFLLVVGVAVVVAAGVRALGG
;
A
#
# COMPACT_ATOMS: atom_id res chain seq x y z
N MET A 1 19.72 -8.44 19.19
CA MET A 1 20.34 -7.08 19.22
C MET A 1 20.09 -6.31 17.92
N ASN A 2 20.38 -6.89 16.74
CA ASN A 2 20.20 -6.21 15.44
C ASN A 2 18.76 -5.71 15.15
N VAL A 3 17.72 -6.45 15.55
CA VAL A 3 16.32 -6.01 15.37
C VAL A 3 16.03 -4.73 16.14
N TRP A 4 16.49 -4.63 17.39
CA TRP A 4 16.34 -3.42 18.20
C TRP A 4 17.10 -2.22 17.61
N ILE A 5 18.28 -2.47 17.03
CA ILE A 5 19.04 -1.43 16.31
C ILE A 5 18.26 -0.99 15.06
N ALA A 6 17.72 -1.93 14.27
CA ALA A 6 16.93 -1.61 13.07
C ALA A 6 15.70 -0.78 13.43
N ILE A 7 14.95 -1.16 14.46
CA ILE A 7 13.80 -0.40 14.98
C ILE A 7 14.23 1.01 15.40
N GLY A 8 15.32 1.13 16.16
CA GLY A 8 15.85 2.42 16.59
C GLY A 8 16.23 3.33 15.41
N VAL A 9 16.92 2.77 14.41
CA VAL A 9 17.28 3.49 13.18
C VAL A 9 16.04 3.91 12.40
N THR A 10 15.03 3.05 12.23
CA THR A 10 13.79 3.41 11.54
C THR A 10 13.03 4.50 12.29
N ALA A 11 12.93 4.43 13.61
CA ALA A 11 12.26 5.45 14.41
C ALA A 11 12.96 6.82 14.28
N VAL A 12 14.28 6.86 14.42
CA VAL A 12 15.07 8.09 14.25
C VAL A 12 14.99 8.62 12.82
N GLY A 13 15.06 7.73 11.82
CA GLY A 13 14.92 8.08 10.40
C GLY A 13 13.58 8.72 10.09
N CYS A 14 12.47 8.12 10.56
CA CYS A 14 11.12 8.69 10.42
C CYS A 14 11.02 10.08 11.08
N TYR A 15 11.63 10.25 12.25
CA TYR A 15 11.62 11.54 12.95
C TYR A 15 12.40 12.62 12.19
N LEU A 16 13.59 12.28 11.68
CA LEU A 16 14.40 13.17 10.85
C LEU A 16 13.66 13.60 9.58
N VAL A 17 13.01 12.67 8.88
CA VAL A 17 12.20 12.97 7.69
C VAL A 17 11.05 13.93 8.03
N LYS A 18 10.36 13.71 9.14
CA LYS A 18 9.31 14.62 9.62
C LYS A 18 9.87 16.00 9.94
N TYR A 19 11.02 16.07 10.60
CA TYR A 19 11.68 17.33 10.92
C TYR A 19 12.10 18.10 9.67
N LEU A 20 12.65 17.41 8.66
CA LEU A 20 12.97 18.00 7.36
C LEU A 20 11.72 18.57 6.66
N GLY A 21 10.58 17.89 6.79
CA GLY A 21 9.30 18.41 6.28
C GLY A 21 8.84 19.69 6.99
N LEU A 22 9.09 19.82 8.29
CA LEU A 22 8.76 21.03 9.08
C LEU A 22 9.75 22.17 8.82
N ALA A 23 11.02 21.86 8.56
CA ALA A 23 12.06 22.83 8.25
C ALA A 23 12.05 23.28 6.76
N ALA A 24 11.19 22.70 5.93
CA ALA A 24 11.11 23.01 4.51
C ALA A 24 10.66 24.48 4.30
N PRO A 25 11.37 25.27 3.47
CA PRO A 25 11.00 26.66 3.22
C PRO A 25 9.63 26.79 2.52
N ALA A 26 8.84 27.78 2.92
CA ALA A 26 7.51 28.04 2.34
C ALA A 26 7.53 28.15 0.80
N GLY A 27 8.57 28.78 0.23
CA GLY A 27 8.72 28.93 -1.23
C GLY A 27 8.94 27.62 -2.01
N VAL A 28 9.32 26.51 -1.35
CA VAL A 28 9.40 25.18 -1.98
C VAL A 28 8.02 24.50 -1.96
N LEU A 29 7.26 24.68 -0.89
CA LEU A 29 5.95 24.07 -0.69
C LEU A 29 4.83 24.74 -1.50
N GLU A 30 4.99 26.03 -1.83
CA GLU A 30 4.07 26.81 -2.65
C GLU A 30 4.10 26.43 -4.14
N ARG A 31 5.09 25.66 -4.59
CA ARG A 31 5.14 25.18 -5.97
C ARG A 31 3.98 24.22 -6.25
N PRO A 32 3.18 24.44 -7.32
CA PRO A 32 1.99 23.64 -7.60
C PRO A 32 2.29 22.16 -7.81
N LEU A 33 3.46 21.83 -8.38
CA LEU A 33 3.92 20.46 -8.55
C LEU A 33 4.21 19.77 -7.22
N VAL A 34 4.89 20.44 -6.28
CA VAL A 34 5.24 19.88 -4.96
C VAL A 34 3.97 19.61 -4.15
N LYS A 35 3.02 20.54 -4.17
CA LYS A 35 1.73 20.38 -3.50
C LYS A 35 0.91 19.22 -4.07
N ARG A 36 0.87 19.08 -5.40
CA ARG A 36 0.17 17.98 -6.06
C ARG A 36 0.81 16.62 -5.75
N LEU A 37 2.14 16.55 -5.78
CA LEU A 37 2.87 15.34 -5.42
C LEU A 37 2.66 14.98 -3.94
N ALA A 38 2.76 15.94 -3.02
CA ALA A 38 2.54 15.72 -1.60
C ALA A 38 1.13 15.18 -1.29
N ALA A 39 0.12 15.63 -2.03
CA ALA A 39 -1.25 15.11 -1.89
C ALA A 39 -1.43 13.69 -2.44
N LEU A 40 -0.69 13.32 -3.49
CA LEU A 40 -0.76 12.00 -4.13
C LEU A 40 0.16 10.96 -3.48
N LEU A 41 1.22 11.40 -2.81
CA LEU A 41 2.25 10.54 -2.23
C LEU A 41 1.67 9.48 -1.28
N PRO A 42 0.76 9.80 -0.32
CA PRO A 42 0.22 8.79 0.59
C PRO A 42 -0.53 7.68 -0.16
N VAL A 43 -1.37 8.05 -1.13
CA VAL A 43 -2.15 7.08 -1.92
C VAL A 43 -1.23 6.26 -2.82
N ALA A 44 -0.23 6.88 -3.46
CA ALA A 44 0.73 6.20 -4.29
C ALA A 44 1.59 5.20 -3.50
N LEU A 45 2.04 5.58 -2.30
CA LEU A 45 2.79 4.71 -1.41
C LEU A 45 1.93 3.56 -0.87
N LEU A 46 0.68 3.83 -0.48
CA LEU A 46 -0.26 2.76 -0.08
C LEU A 46 -0.54 1.81 -1.25
N ALA A 47 -0.76 2.33 -2.46
CA ALA A 47 -0.96 1.51 -3.65
C ALA A 47 0.27 0.63 -3.94
N ALA A 48 1.47 1.20 -3.92
CA ALA A 48 2.72 0.47 -4.09
C ALA A 48 2.92 -0.60 -3.01
N LEU A 49 2.64 -0.27 -1.74
CA LEU A 49 2.70 -1.22 -0.64
C LEU A 49 1.69 -2.35 -0.84
N THR A 50 0.44 -2.05 -1.17
CA THR A 50 -0.56 -3.09 -1.43
C THR A 50 -0.15 -3.98 -2.60
N ALA A 51 0.44 -3.43 -3.66
CA ALA A 51 0.97 -4.23 -4.76
C ALA A 51 2.13 -5.12 -4.27
N GLN A 52 3.08 -4.59 -3.50
CA GLN A 52 4.19 -5.36 -2.98
C GLN A 52 3.76 -6.46 -2.01
N GLU A 53 2.81 -6.19 -1.11
CA GLU A 53 2.26 -7.18 -0.17
C GLU A 53 1.31 -8.20 -0.84
N THR A 54 0.80 -7.88 -2.04
CA THR A 54 -0.04 -8.78 -2.85
C THR A 54 0.79 -9.69 -3.74
N PHE A 55 1.90 -9.19 -4.30
CA PHE A 55 2.70 -9.87 -5.33
C PHE A 55 4.11 -10.27 -4.89
N GLY A 56 4.59 -9.80 -3.74
CA GLY A 56 5.95 -10.02 -3.26
C GLY A 56 5.98 -10.96 -2.07
N ASP A 57 6.28 -12.25 -2.32
CA ASP A 57 6.75 -13.16 -1.28
C ASP A 57 8.05 -13.83 -1.77
N GLY A 58 9.16 -13.58 -1.08
CA GLY A 58 10.39 -14.38 -1.14
C GLY A 58 11.08 -14.57 -2.51
N GLY A 59 10.78 -13.78 -3.54
CA GLY A 59 11.45 -13.86 -4.85
C GLY A 59 10.76 -14.75 -5.88
N HIS A 60 9.56 -15.28 -5.59
CA HIS A 60 8.75 -16.03 -6.56
C HIS A 60 7.47 -15.25 -6.86
N LEU A 61 7.25 -14.94 -8.14
CA LEU A 61 6.01 -14.33 -8.63
C LEU A 61 4.91 -15.41 -8.65
N VAL A 62 4.45 -15.81 -7.48
CA VAL A 62 3.24 -16.64 -7.36
C VAL A 62 2.07 -15.68 -7.56
N LEU A 63 1.21 -15.95 -8.54
CA LEU A 63 -0.13 -15.35 -8.57
C LEU A 63 -0.90 -15.88 -7.35
N ASP A 64 -0.61 -15.34 -6.16
CA ASP A 64 -1.24 -15.74 -4.90
C ASP A 64 -2.74 -15.38 -4.97
N ALA A 65 -3.54 -16.09 -4.19
CA ALA A 65 -4.97 -15.89 -4.01
C ALA A 65 -5.33 -14.42 -3.71
N ARG A 66 -4.39 -13.64 -3.17
CA ARG A 66 -4.49 -12.19 -2.97
C ARG A 66 -4.71 -11.42 -4.28
N ALA A 67 -3.97 -11.74 -5.34
CA ALA A 67 -4.11 -11.07 -6.64
C ALA A 67 -5.48 -11.32 -7.27
N ALA A 68 -5.98 -12.57 -7.16
CA ALA A 68 -7.32 -12.93 -7.61
C ALA A 68 -8.42 -12.19 -6.80
N GLY A 69 -8.26 -12.10 -5.48
CA GLY A 69 -9.15 -11.32 -4.62
C GLY A 69 -9.17 -9.82 -4.97
N VAL A 70 -8.01 -9.21 -5.22
CA VAL A 70 -7.90 -7.79 -5.63
C VAL A 70 -8.54 -7.55 -7.00
N ALA A 71 -8.32 -8.45 -7.96
CA ALA A 71 -8.95 -8.36 -9.28
C ALA A 71 -10.49 -8.44 -9.18
N ALA A 72 -11.02 -9.36 -8.36
CA ALA A 72 -12.45 -9.47 -8.15
C ALA A 72 -13.04 -8.23 -7.44
N ALA A 73 -12.32 -7.67 -6.46
CA ALA A 73 -12.69 -6.42 -5.80
C ALA A 73 -12.77 -5.25 -6.81
N ALA A 74 -11.78 -5.16 -7.71
CA ALA A 74 -11.75 -4.13 -8.75
C ALA A 74 -12.97 -4.24 -9.68
N VAL A 75 -13.34 -5.44 -10.10
CA VAL A 75 -14.54 -5.67 -10.93
C VAL A 75 -15.82 -5.26 -10.17
N ALA A 76 -15.97 -5.66 -8.90
CA ALA A 76 -17.12 -5.27 -8.09
C ALA A 76 -17.23 -3.74 -7.91
N LEU A 77 -16.09 -3.06 -7.79
CA LEU A 77 -16.03 -1.61 -7.66
C LEU A 77 -16.39 -0.89 -8.98
N VAL A 78 -15.96 -1.43 -10.14
CA VAL A 78 -16.37 -0.91 -11.46
C VAL A 78 -17.88 -1.05 -11.66
N LEU A 79 -18.48 -2.13 -11.15
CA LEU A 79 -19.94 -2.34 -11.13
C LEU A 79 -20.68 -1.44 -10.12
N ARG A 80 -19.99 -0.52 -9.44
CA ARG A 80 -20.53 0.39 -8.40
C ARG A 80 -21.22 -0.33 -7.24
N ALA A 81 -20.74 -1.53 -6.87
CA ALA A 81 -21.25 -2.23 -5.71
C ALA A 81 -20.93 -1.48 -4.39
N PRO A 82 -21.77 -1.60 -3.35
CA PRO A 82 -21.47 -1.04 -2.03
C PRO A 82 -20.18 -1.64 -1.45
N PHE A 83 -19.43 -0.83 -0.69
CA PHE A 83 -18.11 -1.17 -0.17
C PHE A 83 -18.06 -2.54 0.53
N LEU A 84 -19.10 -2.87 1.32
CA LEU A 84 -19.19 -4.15 2.03
C LEU A 84 -19.20 -5.35 1.07
N LEU A 85 -19.89 -5.24 -0.07
CA LEU A 85 -19.92 -6.29 -1.09
C LEU A 85 -18.58 -6.41 -1.80
N VAL A 86 -17.91 -5.29 -2.08
CA VAL A 86 -16.57 -5.29 -2.69
C VAL A 86 -15.58 -6.06 -1.81
N VAL A 87 -15.56 -5.77 -0.50
CA VAL A 87 -14.71 -6.47 0.47
C VAL A 87 -15.11 -7.94 0.59
N GLY A 88 -16.41 -8.23 0.66
CA GLY A 88 -16.92 -9.61 0.75
C GLY A 88 -16.48 -10.48 -0.43
N VAL A 89 -16.63 -9.97 -1.66
CA VAL A 89 -16.19 -10.68 -2.87
C VAL A 89 -14.68 -10.90 -2.85
N ALA A 90 -13.89 -9.89 -2.48
CA ALA A 90 -12.44 -10.01 -2.38
C ALA A 90 -12.01 -11.14 -1.43
N VAL A 91 -12.63 -11.19 -0.24
CA VAL A 91 -12.34 -12.19 0.79
C VAL A 91 -12.76 -13.59 0.33
N VAL A 92 -13.97 -13.74 -0.23
CA VAL A 92 -14.48 -15.04 -0.70
C VAL A 92 -13.61 -15.59 -1.83
N VAL A 93 -13.22 -14.75 -2.79
CA VAL A 93 -12.36 -15.16 -3.91
C VAL A 93 -10.97 -15.54 -3.42
N ALA A 94 -10.35 -14.72 -2.55
CA ALA A 94 -9.05 -15.05 -1.98
C ALA A 94 -9.09 -16.34 -1.13
N ALA A 95 -10.13 -16.52 -0.31
CA ALA A 95 -10.29 -17.73 0.49
C ALA A 95 -10.51 -18.98 -0.38
N GLY A 96 -11.35 -18.87 -1.42
CA GLY A 96 -11.62 -19.96 -2.36
C GLY A 96 -10.39 -20.37 -3.16
N VAL A 97 -9.63 -19.40 -3.68
CA VAL A 97 -8.39 -19.68 -4.42
C VAL A 97 -7.34 -20.30 -3.51
N ARG A 98 -7.22 -19.84 -2.26
CA ARG A 98 -6.29 -20.45 -1.28
C ARG A 98 -6.70 -21.87 -0.90
N ALA A 99 -7.99 -22.13 -0.73
CA ALA A 99 -8.51 -23.46 -0.42
C ALA A 99 -8.33 -24.47 -1.57
N LEU A 100 -8.34 -23.99 -2.82
CA LEU A 100 -8.11 -24.83 -4.01
C LEU A 100 -6.63 -24.93 -4.41
N GLY A 101 -5.81 -23.93 -4.03
CA GLY A 101 -4.43 -23.78 -4.46
C GLY A 101 -3.39 -24.50 -3.59
N GLY A 102 -3.63 -24.65 -2.28
CA GLY A 102 -2.68 -25.29 -1.35
C GLY A 102 -1.41 -24.47 -1.12
#